data_AF-A0A930HTK1-F1
#
_entry.id   AF-A0A930HTK1-F1
#
_cell.length_a   1.000
_cell.length_b   1.000
_cell.length_c   1.000
_cell.angle_alpha   90.00
_cell.angle_beta   90.00
_cell.angle_gamma   90.00
#
_symmetry.space_group_name_H-M   'P 1'
#
loop_
_entity.id
_entity.type
_entity.pdbx_description
1 polymer ?
#
loop_
_entity_poly.entity_id
_entity_poly.type
_entity_poly.pdbx_seq_one_letter_code
_entity_poly.pdbx_strand_id
1 'polypeptide(L)'
;MNKNIAIGRAVLHGARLGLLAAAGLVLGVLPSCRQEPDAIFDKSSSERVDALTTELQKTLTASSTGWVLEYYPHTQLLYGGYPVTMTFGAKNEVLMASDAPVKGHSTAEVKSNYHLKSDKMVSLSFDTYSSPLHLFSDPDKSYGAGEGKSFEGDYEFSFVRSVSPDTLYLKGRKTGVIMRMFRPKVAAKEYLAKVLDLKSRAYTSQSMYQQHLYGLTGKLGGKSVVAYLDNEGYNILTIEDTETGKKTEVPYVYTPDGLQFHKEYNGVSTLLWQDADKSYNTPAGEKLTARTDPDYAG
;
A
#
# COMPACT_ATOMS: atom_id res chain seq x y z
N MET A 1 -17.24 -31.98 72.49
CA MET A 1 -18.12 -32.16 73.68
C MET A 1 -19.56 -31.91 73.25
N ASN A 2 -20.52 -32.66 73.81
CA ASN A 2 -21.98 -32.40 73.87
C ASN A 2 -22.77 -32.01 72.57
N LYS A 3 -23.97 -32.56 72.31
CA LYS A 3 -24.68 -33.75 72.81
C LYS A 3 -26.01 -33.91 72.01
N ASN A 4 -26.42 -35.16 71.71
CA ASN A 4 -27.82 -35.63 71.67
C ASN A 4 -28.79 -35.02 70.60
N ILE A 5 -29.92 -35.60 70.16
CA ILE A 5 -30.60 -36.94 70.25
C ILE A 5 -31.61 -36.96 69.06
N ALA A 6 -31.78 -37.99 68.20
CA ALA A 6 -32.49 -39.30 68.35
C ALA A 6 -34.00 -39.14 68.70
N ILE A 7 -35.01 -39.96 68.33
CA ILE A 7 -35.27 -41.22 67.58
C ILE A 7 -36.59 -40.94 66.79
N GLY A 8 -37.02 -41.51 65.65
CA GLY A 8 -36.67 -42.67 64.80
C GLY A 8 -37.79 -42.78 63.71
N ARG A 9 -38.34 -43.93 63.26
CA ARG A 9 -37.86 -45.29 62.90
C ARG A 9 -39.06 -46.26 62.79
N ALA A 10 -39.56 -46.57 61.58
CA ALA A 10 -40.33 -47.80 61.26
C ALA A 10 -40.59 -47.92 59.74
N VAL A 11 -40.81 -49.09 59.10
CA VAL A 11 -40.39 -50.51 59.31
C VAL A 11 -40.42 -51.21 57.92
N LEU A 12 -39.76 -52.36 57.76
CA LEU A 12 -39.59 -53.12 56.50
C LEU A 12 -40.86 -53.79 55.93
N HIS A 13 -40.69 -54.30 54.69
CA HIS A 13 -41.36 -55.41 53.97
C HIS A 13 -42.20 -54.99 52.74
N GLY A 14 -42.27 -55.76 51.64
CA GLY A 14 -41.52 -56.99 51.34
C GLY A 14 -42.19 -57.88 50.26
N ALA A 15 -41.75 -57.74 49.00
CA ALA A 15 -41.93 -58.65 47.86
C ALA A 15 -43.36 -59.18 47.49
N ARG A 16 -43.75 -59.01 46.21
CA ARG A 16 -43.86 -60.11 45.22
C ARG A 16 -44.24 -59.63 43.81
N LEU A 17 -44.06 -60.51 42.83
CA LEU A 17 -44.45 -60.32 41.42
C LEU A 17 -45.98 -60.26 41.27
N GLY A 18 -46.45 -59.41 40.35
CA GLY A 18 -47.82 -59.40 39.82
C GLY A 18 -47.77 -58.96 38.36
N LEU A 19 -48.47 -59.68 37.48
CA LEU A 19 -48.41 -59.50 36.02
C LEU A 19 -49.55 -58.59 35.51
N LEU A 20 -49.48 -58.25 34.21
CA LEU A 20 -50.49 -57.54 33.37
C LEU A 20 -50.44 -55.99 33.42
N ALA A 21 -50.74 -55.26 32.34
CA ALA A 21 -50.62 -55.48 30.88
C ALA A 21 -51.00 -54.16 30.15
N ALA A 22 -50.42 -53.92 28.96
CA ALA A 22 -50.83 -52.92 27.96
C ALA A 22 -50.92 -51.42 28.37
N ALA A 23 -50.06 -50.57 27.76
CA ALA A 23 -50.46 -49.39 26.99
C ALA A 23 -49.26 -48.61 26.39
N GLY A 24 -49.44 -48.03 25.21
CA GLY A 24 -48.78 -46.79 24.78
C GLY A 24 -47.29 -46.83 24.38
N LEU A 25 -47.01 -47.00 23.08
CA LEU A 25 -45.76 -46.50 22.47
C LEU A 25 -45.86 -44.97 22.33
N VAL A 26 -45.44 -44.22 23.35
CA VAL A 26 -45.37 -42.75 23.27
C VAL A 26 -44.08 -42.33 22.56
N LEU A 27 -44.19 -41.95 21.29
CA LEU A 27 -43.11 -41.30 20.55
C LEU A 27 -42.85 -39.90 21.14
N GLY A 28 -41.87 -39.82 22.04
CA GLY A 28 -41.46 -38.56 22.66
C GLY A 28 -40.82 -37.63 21.63
N VAL A 29 -41.59 -36.66 21.15
CA VAL A 29 -41.09 -35.59 20.27
C VAL A 29 -40.26 -34.62 21.12
N LEU A 30 -38.94 -34.84 21.18
CA LEU A 30 -38.03 -33.87 21.77
C LEU A 30 -38.08 -32.59 20.93
N PRO A 31 -38.43 -31.42 21.51
CA PRO A 31 -38.30 -30.17 20.79
C PRO A 31 -36.81 -29.92 20.56
N SER A 32 -36.37 -30.01 19.31
CA SER A 32 -35.03 -29.57 18.92
C SER A 32 -34.93 -28.08 19.24
N CYS A 33 -34.29 -27.74 20.36
CA CYS A 33 -34.12 -26.37 20.81
C CYS A 33 -33.03 -25.71 19.95
N ARG A 34 -33.38 -25.44 18.70
CA ARG A 34 -32.54 -24.82 17.69
C ARG A 34 -32.44 -23.33 17.98
N GLN A 35 -31.71 -23.00 19.05
CA GLN A 35 -31.15 -21.69 19.26
C GLN A 35 -30.14 -21.44 18.13
N GLU A 36 -30.64 -20.94 16.99
CA GLU A 36 -29.78 -20.17 16.10
C GLU A 36 -29.35 -18.94 16.89
N PRO A 37 -28.04 -18.67 17.05
CA PRO A 37 -27.59 -17.48 17.75
C PRO A 37 -28.04 -16.24 16.98
N ASP A 38 -28.42 -15.18 17.71
CA ASP A 38 -28.80 -13.90 17.12
C ASP A 38 -27.72 -13.44 16.12
N ALA A 39 -28.17 -12.95 14.96
CA ALA A 39 -27.27 -12.57 13.88
C ALA A 39 -26.36 -11.42 14.34
N ILE A 40 -25.06 -11.72 14.52
CA ILE A 40 -24.04 -10.77 15.01
C ILE A 40 -23.90 -9.52 14.11
N PHE A 41 -24.45 -9.57 12.88
CA PHE A 41 -24.55 -8.44 11.96
C PHE A 41 -25.90 -8.45 11.24
N ASP A 42 -26.56 -7.28 11.13
CA ASP A 42 -27.87 -7.10 10.48
C ASP A 42 -27.89 -7.36 8.96
N LYS A 43 -26.73 -7.66 8.37
CA LYS A 43 -26.54 -7.93 6.93
C LYS A 43 -25.67 -9.17 6.74
N SER A 44 -26.00 -9.97 5.73
CA SER A 44 -25.17 -11.10 5.30
C SER A 44 -23.78 -10.67 4.83
N SER A 45 -22.84 -11.61 4.75
CA SER A 45 -21.49 -11.31 4.27
C SER A 45 -21.46 -10.90 2.78
N SER A 46 -22.42 -11.32 1.95
CA SER A 46 -22.52 -10.85 0.56
C SER A 46 -22.92 -9.38 0.52
N GLU A 47 -24.03 -9.00 1.17
CA GLU A 47 -24.55 -7.63 1.13
C GLU A 47 -23.55 -6.58 1.64
N ARG A 48 -22.65 -6.96 2.57
CA ARG A 48 -21.54 -6.09 3.01
C ARG A 48 -20.45 -5.95 1.94
N VAL A 49 -20.13 -7.00 1.20
CA VAL A 49 -19.19 -6.99 0.07
C VAL A 49 -19.77 -6.24 -1.14
N ASP A 50 -21.04 -6.45 -1.46
CA ASP A 50 -21.73 -5.80 -2.58
C ASP A 50 -21.89 -4.28 -2.33
N ALA A 51 -22.21 -3.89 -1.09
CA ALA A 51 -22.23 -2.49 -0.68
C ALA A 51 -20.84 -1.84 -0.74
N LEU A 52 -19.81 -2.49 -0.19
CA LEU A 52 -18.42 -1.99 -0.25
C LEU A 52 -17.91 -1.87 -1.69
N THR A 53 -18.23 -2.84 -2.55
CA THR A 53 -17.86 -2.80 -3.98
C THR A 53 -18.53 -1.61 -4.67
N THR A 54 -19.81 -1.35 -4.38
CA THR A 54 -20.55 -0.18 -4.89
C THR A 54 -19.97 1.15 -4.37
N GLU A 55 -19.60 1.21 -3.09
CA GLU A 55 -18.98 2.38 -2.47
C GLU A 55 -17.60 2.70 -3.07
N LEU A 56 -16.76 1.67 -3.26
CA LEU A 56 -15.44 1.81 -3.89
C LEU A 56 -15.57 2.22 -5.36
N GLN A 57 -16.47 1.58 -6.12
CA GLN A 57 -16.74 1.94 -7.51
C GLN A 57 -17.13 3.42 -7.65
N LYS A 58 -18.04 3.89 -6.79
CA LYS A 58 -18.43 5.30 -6.69
C LYS A 58 -17.26 6.20 -6.28
N THR A 59 -16.45 5.78 -5.30
CA THR A 59 -15.32 6.58 -4.79
C THR A 59 -14.25 6.79 -5.85
N LEU A 60 -13.87 5.74 -6.58
CA LEU A 60 -12.89 5.78 -7.66
C LEU A 60 -13.35 6.72 -8.80
N THR A 61 -14.58 6.53 -9.28
CA THR A 61 -15.15 7.28 -10.42
C THR A 61 -15.62 8.70 -10.09
N ALA A 62 -15.81 9.05 -8.81
CA ALA A 62 -16.20 10.40 -8.40
C ALA A 62 -15.04 11.42 -8.38
N SER A 63 -13.80 11.02 -8.68
CA SER A 63 -12.68 11.97 -8.71
C SER A 63 -12.61 12.72 -10.04
N SER A 64 -12.94 14.02 -10.03
CA SER A 64 -12.79 14.90 -11.20
C SER A 64 -11.32 15.20 -11.57
N THR A 65 -10.38 15.00 -10.65
CA THR A 65 -8.93 15.14 -10.91
C THR A 65 -8.23 13.80 -11.16
N GLY A 66 -8.94 12.67 -11.12
CA GLY A 66 -8.34 11.34 -11.14
C GLY A 66 -7.62 11.01 -9.83
N TRP A 67 -6.62 10.13 -9.90
CA TRP A 67 -5.86 9.65 -8.74
C TRP A 67 -4.38 9.52 -9.07
N VAL A 68 -3.54 9.56 -8.04
CA VAL A 68 -2.13 9.18 -8.07
C VAL A 68 -1.92 8.07 -7.06
N LEU A 69 -1.39 6.94 -7.52
CA LEU A 69 -0.86 5.86 -6.69
C LEU A 69 0.65 6.06 -6.54
N GLU A 70 1.13 6.14 -5.30
CA GLU A 70 2.56 6.11 -4.98
C GLU A 70 3.01 4.64 -4.98
N TYR A 71 3.41 4.17 -6.16
CA TYR A 71 3.59 2.75 -6.45
C TYR A 71 5.02 2.28 -6.19
N TYR A 72 5.19 1.30 -5.31
CA TYR A 72 6.50 0.76 -4.91
C TYR A 72 6.63 -0.71 -5.35
N PRO A 73 7.29 -1.01 -6.47
CA PRO A 73 7.55 -2.40 -6.86
C PRO A 73 8.57 -3.07 -5.92
N HIS A 74 8.49 -4.40 -5.84
CA HIS A 74 9.25 -5.28 -4.96
C HIS A 74 9.01 -5.11 -3.43
N THR A 75 8.91 -6.26 -2.74
CA THR A 75 8.57 -6.35 -1.31
C THR A 75 9.57 -5.67 -0.36
N GLN A 76 10.84 -5.54 -0.77
CA GLN A 76 11.87 -4.81 -0.02
C GLN A 76 12.10 -3.37 -0.51
N LEU A 77 11.22 -2.80 -1.34
CA LEU A 77 11.26 -1.42 -1.85
C LEU A 77 12.52 -1.04 -2.66
N LEU A 78 13.32 -2.02 -3.10
CA LEU A 78 14.66 -1.83 -3.70
C LEU A 78 14.76 -0.84 -4.86
N TYR A 79 13.64 -0.59 -5.55
CA TYR A 79 13.60 0.29 -6.72
C TYR A 79 13.00 1.68 -6.43
N GLY A 80 12.66 1.98 -5.17
CA GLY A 80 11.93 3.22 -4.84
C GLY A 80 10.46 3.18 -5.25
N GLY A 81 9.84 4.35 -5.31
CA GLY A 81 8.42 4.52 -5.66
C GLY A 81 8.20 5.45 -6.84
N TYR A 82 7.12 5.23 -7.60
CA TYR A 82 6.81 5.92 -8.84
C TYR A 82 5.35 6.37 -8.86
N PRO A 83 5.04 7.58 -9.36
CA PRO A 83 3.65 8.02 -9.49
C PRO A 83 2.99 7.30 -10.67
N VAL A 84 1.98 6.47 -10.38
CA VAL A 84 1.07 5.91 -11.38
C VAL A 84 -0.24 6.70 -11.31
N THR A 85 -0.53 7.45 -12.36
CA THR A 85 -1.79 8.20 -12.49
C THR A 85 -2.91 7.28 -12.96
N MET A 86 -4.13 7.51 -12.46
CA MET A 86 -5.31 6.69 -12.77
C MET A 86 -6.57 7.57 -12.86
N THR A 87 -7.21 7.61 -14.02
CA THR A 87 -8.50 8.29 -14.23
C THR A 87 -9.55 7.23 -14.57
N PHE A 88 -10.38 6.87 -13.58
CA PHE A 88 -11.39 5.81 -13.70
C PHE A 88 -12.65 6.34 -14.41
N GLY A 89 -12.98 5.73 -15.54
CA GLY A 89 -14.14 6.05 -16.35
C GLY A 89 -15.33 5.10 -16.15
N ALA A 90 -16.32 5.25 -17.03
CA ALA A 90 -17.45 4.34 -17.13
C ALA A 90 -17.03 2.96 -17.69
N LYS A 91 -17.92 1.97 -17.57
CA LYS A 91 -17.74 0.60 -18.12
C LYS A 91 -16.40 -0.07 -17.73
N ASN A 92 -15.91 0.21 -16.53
CA ASN A 92 -14.66 -0.35 -16.00
C ASN A 92 -13.39 0.02 -16.80
N GLU A 93 -13.43 1.09 -17.61
CA GLU A 93 -12.25 1.62 -18.29
C GLU A 93 -11.45 2.55 -17.37
N VAL A 94 -10.12 2.55 -17.48
CA VAL A 94 -9.23 3.47 -16.78
C VAL A 94 -8.16 4.01 -17.75
N LEU A 95 -7.87 5.31 -17.66
CA LEU A 95 -6.68 5.90 -18.31
C LEU A 95 -5.54 5.95 -17.30
N MET A 96 -4.36 5.50 -17.69
CA MET A 96 -3.17 5.49 -16.83
C MET A 96 -1.94 6.06 -17.54
N ALA A 97 -1.06 6.70 -16.79
CA ALA A 97 0.28 7.12 -17.19
C ALA A 97 1.23 7.11 -15.98
N SER A 98 2.53 6.86 -16.18
CA SER A 98 3.50 6.82 -15.08
C SER A 98 4.91 7.19 -15.51
N ASP A 99 5.74 7.52 -14.54
CA ASP A 99 7.18 7.79 -14.67
C ASP A 99 7.99 6.54 -14.30
N ALA A 100 7.74 5.40 -14.95
CA ALA A 100 8.44 4.14 -14.65
C ALA A 100 9.95 4.20 -14.98
N PRO A 101 10.82 3.51 -14.21
CA PRO A 101 12.28 3.58 -14.34
C PRO A 101 12.82 2.73 -15.50
N VAL A 102 12.29 2.93 -16.70
CA VAL A 102 12.71 2.24 -17.92
C VAL A 102 13.04 3.26 -19.00
N LYS A 103 14.25 3.14 -19.56
CA LYS A 103 14.74 3.98 -20.65
C LYS A 103 13.82 3.90 -21.86
N GLY A 104 13.21 5.02 -22.22
CA GLY A 104 12.26 5.10 -23.34
C GLY A 104 10.82 4.72 -23.00
N HIS A 105 10.48 4.55 -21.72
CA HIS A 105 9.08 4.43 -21.28
C HIS A 105 8.25 5.65 -21.70
N SER A 106 7.00 5.41 -22.10
CA SER A 106 6.10 6.46 -22.56
C SER A 106 5.21 6.96 -21.42
N THR A 107 5.26 8.26 -21.16
CA THR A 107 4.45 8.95 -20.15
C THR A 107 3.09 9.41 -20.69
N ALA A 108 2.71 8.97 -21.90
CA ALA A 108 1.39 9.21 -22.47
C ALA A 108 0.30 8.38 -21.77
N GLU A 109 -0.95 8.85 -21.79
CA GLU A 109 -2.09 8.12 -21.23
C GLU A 109 -2.47 6.93 -22.09
N VAL A 110 -2.49 5.74 -21.49
CA VAL A 110 -2.89 4.47 -22.10
C VAL A 110 -4.18 3.98 -21.44
N LYS A 111 -5.14 3.50 -22.23
CA LYS A 111 -6.35 2.87 -21.69
C LYS A 111 -6.05 1.45 -21.19
N SER A 112 -6.67 1.08 -20.08
CA SER A 112 -6.76 -0.28 -19.54
C SER A 112 -8.18 -0.53 -19.02
N ASN A 113 -8.44 -1.73 -18.52
CA ASN A 113 -9.67 -2.10 -17.83
C ASN A 113 -9.33 -2.56 -16.40
N TYR A 114 -10.19 -2.21 -15.44
CA TYR A 114 -10.04 -2.61 -14.03
C TYR A 114 -11.24 -3.41 -13.54
N HIS A 115 -11.05 -4.24 -12.51
CA HIS A 115 -12.15 -4.95 -11.85
C HIS A 115 -12.03 -4.87 -10.33
N LEU A 116 -13.16 -4.69 -9.66
CA LEU A 116 -13.28 -4.91 -8.22
C LEU A 116 -13.66 -6.38 -8.00
N LYS A 117 -12.65 -7.22 -7.74
CA LYS A 117 -12.80 -8.66 -7.48
C LYS A 117 -13.03 -8.91 -5.98
N SER A 118 -13.80 -9.95 -5.63
CA SER A 118 -14.20 -10.26 -4.25
C SER A 118 -14.09 -11.76 -3.90
N ASP A 119 -12.86 -12.27 -3.68
CA ASP A 119 -12.68 -13.66 -3.20
C ASP A 119 -12.69 -13.77 -1.66
N LYS A 120 -12.03 -12.83 -0.96
CA LYS A 120 -11.95 -12.75 0.52
C LYS A 120 -11.97 -11.31 1.05
N MET A 121 -11.51 -10.38 0.23
CA MET A 121 -11.51 -8.93 0.43
C MET A 121 -11.76 -8.30 -0.94
N VAL A 122 -12.38 -7.12 -1.00
CA VAL A 122 -12.49 -6.42 -2.29
C VAL A 122 -11.09 -5.98 -2.72
N SER A 123 -10.72 -6.29 -3.96
CA SER A 123 -9.43 -5.96 -4.54
C SER A 123 -9.56 -5.36 -5.94
N LEU A 124 -8.87 -4.26 -6.17
CA LEU A 124 -8.71 -3.61 -7.47
C LEU A 124 -7.67 -4.40 -8.30
N SER A 125 -8.11 -5.00 -9.40
CA SER A 125 -7.26 -5.64 -10.40
C SER A 125 -7.21 -4.80 -11.67
N PHE A 126 -6.08 -4.81 -12.37
CA PHE A 126 -5.96 -4.32 -13.74
C PHE A 126 -5.68 -5.51 -14.65
N ASP A 127 -6.72 -6.05 -15.30
CA ASP A 127 -6.63 -7.32 -16.04
C ASP A 127 -6.28 -7.15 -17.53
N THR A 128 -6.07 -5.91 -17.99
CA THR A 128 -5.69 -5.59 -19.37
C THR A 128 -4.32 -4.92 -19.39
N TYR A 129 -3.35 -5.54 -20.06
CA TYR A 129 -1.97 -5.04 -20.10
C TYR A 129 -1.91 -3.55 -20.47
N SER A 130 -1.14 -2.82 -19.67
CA SER A 130 -0.92 -1.39 -19.85
C SER A 130 0.41 -1.02 -19.22
N SER A 131 1.34 -0.54 -20.05
CA SER A 131 2.74 -0.29 -19.65
C SER A 131 2.94 0.66 -18.45
N PRO A 132 2.06 1.62 -18.13
CA PRO A 132 2.22 2.44 -16.93
C PRO A 132 2.25 1.66 -15.61
N LEU A 133 1.72 0.43 -15.59
CA LEU A 133 1.65 -0.43 -14.40
C LEU A 133 2.24 -1.82 -14.66
N HIS A 134 1.87 -2.47 -15.75
CA HIS A 134 2.23 -3.88 -16.00
C HIS A 134 3.72 -4.08 -16.25
N LEU A 135 4.43 -3.06 -16.75
CA LEU A 135 5.87 -3.10 -16.99
C LEU A 135 6.67 -3.47 -15.73
N PHE A 136 6.17 -3.11 -14.54
CA PHE A 136 6.78 -3.46 -13.25
C PHE A 136 6.71 -4.96 -12.89
N SER A 137 5.89 -5.73 -13.59
CA SER A 137 5.64 -7.16 -13.36
C SER A 137 5.64 -7.99 -14.66
N ASP A 138 6.16 -7.42 -15.75
CA ASP A 138 6.12 -7.99 -17.10
C ASP A 138 7.18 -9.10 -17.24
N PRO A 139 6.80 -10.39 -17.39
CA PRO A 139 7.77 -11.49 -17.46
C PRO A 139 8.59 -11.46 -18.76
N ASP A 140 8.09 -10.83 -19.82
CA ASP A 140 8.76 -10.69 -21.11
C ASP A 140 9.82 -9.56 -21.09
N LYS A 141 10.23 -9.09 -19.90
CA LYS A 141 11.20 -7.99 -19.71
C LYS A 141 12.23 -8.37 -18.66
N SER A 142 13.50 -8.12 -18.99
CA SER A 142 14.64 -8.26 -18.07
C SER A 142 15.04 -6.89 -17.50
N TYR A 143 14.13 -6.27 -16.76
CA TYR A 143 14.39 -5.08 -15.94
C TYR A 143 14.48 -5.47 -14.46
N GLY A 144 14.99 -4.60 -13.59
CA GLY A 144 14.94 -4.81 -12.13
C GLY A 144 15.59 -6.11 -11.67
N ALA A 145 14.78 -7.10 -11.28
CA ALA A 145 15.24 -8.41 -10.80
C ALA A 145 15.52 -9.43 -11.93
N GLY A 146 15.39 -9.02 -13.20
CA GLY A 146 15.78 -9.79 -14.38
C GLY A 146 14.63 -10.50 -15.09
N GLU A 147 15.01 -11.46 -15.95
CA GLU A 147 14.13 -12.20 -16.85
C GLU A 147 13.03 -12.97 -16.08
N GLY A 148 11.81 -12.95 -16.61
CA GLY A 148 10.64 -13.57 -15.95
C GLY A 148 10.15 -12.86 -14.69
N LYS A 149 10.76 -11.74 -14.29
CA LYS A 149 10.49 -11.03 -13.04
C LYS A 149 10.18 -9.55 -13.19
N SER A 150 10.90 -8.85 -14.06
CA SER A 150 10.97 -7.39 -14.07
C SER A 150 11.24 -6.85 -12.64
N PHE A 151 10.60 -5.75 -12.24
CA PHE A 151 10.68 -5.15 -10.90
C PHE A 151 9.88 -5.89 -9.81
N GLU A 152 9.33 -7.08 -10.10
CA GLU A 152 8.52 -7.90 -9.19
C GLU A 152 7.29 -7.19 -8.57
N GLY A 153 6.74 -6.20 -9.27
CA GLY A 153 5.58 -5.39 -8.82
C GLY A 153 4.22 -6.10 -8.84
N ASP A 154 3.20 -5.35 -8.42
CA ASP A 154 1.78 -5.75 -8.41
C ASP A 154 0.96 -5.13 -9.55
N TYR A 155 -0.06 -5.86 -9.99
CA TYR A 155 -1.21 -5.34 -10.76
C TYR A 155 -2.57 -5.67 -10.10
N GLU A 156 -2.54 -6.31 -8.92
CA GLU A 156 -3.71 -6.56 -8.06
C GLU A 156 -3.48 -5.99 -6.66
N PHE A 157 -4.46 -5.25 -6.14
CA PHE A 157 -4.36 -4.54 -4.86
C PHE A 157 -5.58 -4.76 -3.98
N SER A 158 -5.38 -5.09 -2.72
CA SER A 158 -6.46 -5.18 -1.72
C SER A 158 -6.66 -3.84 -1.03
N PHE A 159 -7.91 -3.41 -0.81
CA PHE A 159 -8.18 -2.16 -0.09
C PHE A 159 -7.95 -2.35 1.42
N VAL A 160 -6.99 -1.63 2.01
CA VAL A 160 -6.62 -1.75 3.43
C VAL A 160 -7.55 -0.92 4.31
N ARG A 161 -7.69 0.37 3.97
CA ARG A 161 -8.60 1.31 4.64
C ARG A 161 -8.84 2.52 3.74
N SER A 162 -10.04 3.08 3.80
CA SER A 162 -10.23 4.50 3.50
C SER A 162 -9.74 5.33 4.71
N VAL A 163 -9.10 6.46 4.44
CA VAL A 163 -8.71 7.45 5.47
C VAL A 163 -9.47 8.76 5.25
N SER A 164 -9.79 9.09 4.01
CA SER A 164 -10.75 10.12 3.61
C SER A 164 -11.35 9.76 2.25
N PRO A 165 -12.40 10.47 1.77
CA PRO A 165 -12.89 10.31 0.39
C PRO A 165 -11.81 10.54 -0.68
N ASP A 166 -10.72 11.22 -0.33
CA ASP A 166 -9.65 11.65 -1.22
C ASP A 166 -8.33 10.89 -0.98
N THR A 167 -8.29 9.91 -0.06
CA THR A 167 -7.10 9.10 0.24
C THR A 167 -7.47 7.69 0.68
N LEU A 168 -7.05 6.73 -0.14
CA LEU A 168 -7.20 5.29 0.06
C LEU A 168 -5.82 4.65 0.24
N TYR A 169 -5.75 3.59 1.06
CA TYR A 169 -4.55 2.77 1.17
C TYR A 169 -4.78 1.40 0.53
N LEU A 170 -3.90 1.06 -0.41
CA LEU A 170 -3.92 -0.16 -1.21
C LEU A 170 -2.77 -1.07 -0.78
N LYS A 171 -2.97 -2.38 -0.71
CA LYS A 171 -1.90 -3.36 -0.47
C LYS A 171 -1.71 -4.25 -1.68
N GLY A 172 -0.50 -4.27 -2.23
CA GLY A 172 -0.14 -5.17 -3.32
C GLY A 172 -0.34 -6.65 -2.95
N ARG A 173 -1.02 -7.44 -3.81
CA ARG A 173 -1.24 -8.89 -3.55
C ARG A 173 0.04 -9.72 -3.61
N LYS A 174 1.04 -9.33 -4.42
CA LYS A 174 2.36 -10.00 -4.54
C LYS A 174 3.37 -9.40 -3.56
N THR A 175 3.58 -8.08 -3.57
CA THR A 175 4.66 -7.45 -2.79
C THR A 175 4.33 -7.35 -1.30
N GLY A 176 3.04 -7.26 -0.96
CA GLY A 176 2.56 -6.98 0.39
C GLY A 176 2.77 -5.53 0.84
N VAL A 177 3.32 -4.65 0.01
CA VAL A 177 3.57 -3.24 0.33
C VAL A 177 2.26 -2.47 0.41
N ILE A 178 2.15 -1.58 1.40
CA ILE A 178 0.99 -0.68 1.57
C ILE A 178 1.32 0.66 0.91
N MET A 179 0.59 0.97 -0.15
CA MET A 179 0.77 2.14 -1.02
C MET A 179 -0.37 3.13 -0.80
N ARG A 180 -0.06 4.43 -0.85
CA ARG A 180 -1.06 5.51 -0.76
C ARG A 180 -1.58 5.84 -2.16
N MET A 181 -2.91 5.88 -2.30
CA MET A 181 -3.57 6.40 -3.50
C MET A 181 -4.42 7.61 -3.12
N PHE A 182 -4.14 8.76 -3.71
CA PHE A 182 -4.78 10.03 -3.35
C PHE A 182 -5.29 10.80 -4.56
N ARG A 183 -6.26 11.70 -4.33
CA ARG A 183 -6.74 12.62 -5.37
C ARG A 183 -5.82 13.84 -5.43
N PRO A 184 -5.14 14.10 -6.56
CA PRO A 184 -4.29 15.29 -6.70
C PRO A 184 -5.13 16.58 -6.75
N LYS A 185 -4.53 17.70 -6.30
CA LYS A 185 -5.14 19.06 -6.33
C LYS A 185 -5.32 19.63 -7.75
N VAL A 186 -4.66 19.02 -8.73
CA VAL A 186 -4.72 19.29 -10.17
C VAL A 186 -5.03 17.98 -10.88
N ALA A 187 -5.37 17.99 -12.18
CA ALA A 187 -5.61 16.73 -12.91
C ALA A 187 -4.40 15.78 -12.81
N ALA A 188 -4.60 14.47 -12.68
CA ALA A 188 -3.51 13.51 -12.46
C ALA A 188 -2.45 13.55 -13.57
N LYS A 189 -2.87 13.76 -14.82
CA LYS A 189 -1.97 14.02 -15.96
C LYS A 189 -1.07 15.26 -15.76
N GLU A 190 -1.62 16.33 -15.19
CA GLU A 190 -0.89 17.57 -14.86
C GLU A 190 0.05 17.35 -13.67
N TYR A 191 -0.35 16.56 -12.68
CA TYR A 191 0.53 16.13 -11.58
C TYR A 191 1.76 15.39 -12.12
N LEU A 192 1.58 14.42 -13.02
CA LEU A 192 2.68 13.70 -13.66
C LEU A 192 3.54 14.62 -14.53
N ALA A 193 2.93 15.53 -15.30
CA ALA A 193 3.67 16.52 -16.06
C ALA A 193 4.58 17.40 -15.18
N LYS A 194 4.12 17.79 -13.98
CA LYS A 194 4.92 18.55 -13.01
C LYS A 194 6.01 17.72 -12.33
N VAL A 195 5.78 16.42 -12.11
CA VAL A 195 6.85 15.49 -11.68
C VAL A 195 7.96 15.40 -12.73
N LEU A 196 7.61 15.29 -14.02
CA LEU A 196 8.57 15.20 -15.12
C LEU A 196 9.34 16.52 -15.31
N ASP A 197 8.65 17.65 -15.21
CA ASP A 197 9.25 18.98 -15.18
C ASP A 197 10.25 19.13 -14.00
N LEU A 198 9.87 18.72 -12.79
CA LEU A 198 10.78 18.67 -11.64
C LEU A 198 12.03 17.83 -11.94
N LYS A 199 11.88 16.61 -12.47
CA LYS A 199 13.01 15.72 -12.82
C LYS A 199 13.93 16.30 -13.90
N SER A 200 13.46 17.29 -14.68
CA SER A 200 14.27 18.03 -15.65
C SER A 200 15.06 19.21 -15.04
N ARG A 201 14.60 19.74 -13.90
CA ARG A 201 15.17 20.91 -13.20
C ARG A 201 16.06 20.54 -12.01
N ALA A 202 15.74 19.43 -11.35
CA ALA A 202 16.29 18.98 -10.09
C ALA A 202 17.44 17.98 -10.23
N TYR A 203 18.23 17.83 -9.17
CA TYR A 203 19.29 16.83 -9.16
C TYR A 203 18.72 15.40 -9.19
N THR A 204 18.97 14.74 -10.31
CA THR A 204 18.91 13.28 -10.55
C THR A 204 20.34 12.73 -10.63
N SER A 205 20.56 11.44 -10.36
CA SER A 205 21.90 10.82 -10.47
C SER A 205 22.54 11.02 -11.84
N GLN A 206 21.78 10.86 -12.92
CA GLN A 206 22.22 11.19 -14.29
C GLN A 206 22.71 12.64 -14.42
N SER A 207 21.93 13.61 -13.93
CA SER A 207 22.31 15.04 -14.00
C SER A 207 23.54 15.37 -13.15
N MET A 208 23.73 14.69 -12.01
CA MET A 208 24.86 14.90 -11.11
C MET A 208 26.15 14.30 -11.68
N TYR A 209 26.07 13.11 -12.27
CA TYR A 209 27.17 12.50 -13.03
C TYR A 209 27.63 13.41 -14.18
N GLN A 210 26.69 14.00 -14.94
CA GLN A 210 26.98 14.98 -16.00
C GLN A 210 27.59 16.30 -15.50
N GLN A 211 27.56 16.57 -14.20
CA GLN A 211 28.11 17.77 -13.56
C GLN A 211 29.33 17.48 -12.65
N HIS A 212 29.84 16.23 -12.63
CA HIS A 212 30.92 15.78 -11.75
C HIS A 212 30.63 15.97 -10.24
N LEU A 213 29.37 15.73 -9.85
CA LEU A 213 28.88 15.88 -8.48
C LEU A 213 28.70 14.52 -7.79
N TYR A 214 29.37 14.33 -6.65
CA TYR A 214 29.37 13.08 -5.88
C TYR A 214 28.42 13.16 -4.68
N GLY A 215 27.12 13.10 -4.99
CA GLY A 215 26.04 13.19 -4.01
C GLY A 215 25.79 14.60 -3.48
N LEU A 216 24.94 14.67 -2.46
CA LEU A 216 24.49 15.89 -1.80
C LEU A 216 25.05 15.93 -0.38
N THR A 217 25.28 17.11 0.18
CA THR A 217 25.80 17.31 1.55
C THR A 217 25.03 18.41 2.26
N GLY A 218 24.90 18.30 3.59
CA GLY A 218 24.26 19.31 4.42
C GLY A 218 23.66 18.73 5.70
N LYS A 219 22.43 19.15 6.03
CA LYS A 219 21.71 18.68 7.22
C LYS A 219 20.38 18.02 6.90
N LEU A 220 20.05 16.99 7.68
CA LEU A 220 18.79 16.26 7.57
C LEU A 220 18.38 15.63 8.92
N GLY A 221 17.26 16.05 9.48
CA GLY A 221 16.76 15.57 10.76
C GLY A 221 17.69 15.92 11.92
N GLY A 222 18.24 17.13 11.92
CA GLY A 222 19.21 17.66 12.88
C GLY A 222 20.66 17.23 12.63
N LYS A 223 20.89 16.16 11.86
CA LYS A 223 22.20 15.54 11.63
C LYS A 223 22.93 16.08 10.41
N SER A 224 24.26 16.12 10.48
CA SER A 224 25.12 16.33 9.31
C SER A 224 25.20 15.05 8.47
N VAL A 225 24.84 15.11 7.19
CA VAL A 225 24.75 13.94 6.30
C VAL A 225 25.36 14.18 4.93
N VAL A 226 25.78 13.09 4.27
CA VAL A 226 25.96 13.02 2.81
C VAL A 226 24.89 12.08 2.26
N ALA A 227 24.20 12.46 1.19
CA ALA A 227 23.13 11.67 0.59
C ALA A 227 23.43 11.39 -0.89
N TYR A 228 23.42 10.13 -1.28
CA TYR A 228 23.70 9.67 -2.65
C TYR A 228 22.40 9.24 -3.32
N LEU A 229 22.16 9.74 -4.53
CA LEU A 229 21.10 9.23 -5.41
C LEU A 229 21.58 7.93 -6.06
N ASP A 230 20.67 6.99 -6.28
CA ASP A 230 21.00 5.69 -6.89
C ASP A 230 21.54 5.82 -8.33
N ASN A 231 22.58 5.04 -8.64
CA ASN A 231 23.31 5.11 -9.91
C ASN A 231 22.56 4.48 -11.09
N GLU A 232 21.68 3.50 -10.85
CA GLU A 232 20.80 2.93 -11.88
C GLU A 232 19.60 3.84 -12.17
N GLY A 233 19.41 4.90 -11.37
CA GLY A 233 18.35 5.88 -11.51
C GLY A 233 17.07 5.52 -10.76
N TYR A 234 17.12 4.56 -9.83
CA TYR A 234 16.00 4.21 -8.98
C TYR A 234 15.72 5.29 -7.92
N ASN A 235 14.49 5.33 -7.42
CA ASN A 235 14.07 6.34 -6.44
C ASN A 235 14.47 5.95 -5.01
N ILE A 236 15.77 5.71 -4.81
CA ILE A 236 16.44 5.45 -3.53
C ILE A 236 17.40 6.60 -3.24
N LEU A 237 17.37 7.10 -2.00
CA LEU A 237 18.37 8.04 -1.47
C LEU A 237 19.16 7.34 -0.36
N THR A 238 20.45 7.08 -0.58
CA THR A 238 21.33 6.45 0.40
C THR A 238 21.97 7.52 1.27
N ILE A 239 21.56 7.59 2.54
CA ILE A 239 21.93 8.67 3.46
C ILE A 239 22.99 8.16 4.44
N GLU A 240 24.16 8.80 4.40
CA GLU A 240 25.32 8.56 5.25
C GLU A 240 25.38 9.60 6.38
N ASP A 241 25.23 9.11 7.61
CA ASP A 241 25.44 9.86 8.84
C ASP A 241 26.95 10.15 9.02
N THR A 242 27.35 11.42 8.90
CA THR A 242 28.79 11.78 8.83
C THR A 242 29.56 11.65 10.15
N GLU A 243 28.86 11.51 11.28
CA GLU A 243 29.47 11.30 12.60
C GLU A 243 29.79 9.82 12.84
N THR A 244 29.03 8.91 12.21
CA THR A 244 29.10 7.46 12.46
C THR A 244 29.46 6.62 11.24
N GLY A 245 29.49 7.20 10.03
CA GLY A 245 29.65 6.48 8.76
C GLY A 245 28.45 5.58 8.40
N LYS A 246 27.36 5.62 9.19
CA LYS A 246 26.21 4.72 8.98
C LYS A 246 25.42 5.14 7.75
N LYS A 247 25.37 4.26 6.75
CA LYS A 247 24.50 4.39 5.58
C LYS A 247 23.09 3.85 5.87
N THR A 248 22.08 4.45 5.25
CA THR A 248 20.67 4.04 5.34
C THR A 248 19.98 4.37 4.03
N GLU A 249 19.44 3.37 3.35
CA GLU A 249 18.66 3.53 2.13
C GLU A 249 17.26 4.05 2.47
N VAL A 250 16.82 5.12 1.79
CA VAL A 250 15.53 5.76 1.97
C VAL A 250 14.78 5.77 0.64
N PRO A 251 13.84 4.82 0.43
CA PRO A 251 12.97 4.81 -0.74
C PRO A 251 12.05 6.03 -0.77
N TYR A 252 11.97 6.68 -1.93
CA TYR A 252 11.15 7.87 -2.14
C TYR A 252 10.31 7.77 -3.42
N VAL A 253 9.39 8.72 -3.60
CA VAL A 253 8.64 8.97 -4.84
C VAL A 253 8.73 10.46 -5.20
N TYR A 254 8.82 10.78 -6.49
CA TYR A 254 8.77 12.17 -6.93
C TYR A 254 7.35 12.76 -6.81
N THR A 255 7.29 14.02 -6.42
CA THR A 255 6.11 14.88 -6.38
C THR A 255 6.33 16.10 -7.28
N PRO A 256 5.34 16.96 -7.54
CA PRO A 256 5.54 18.22 -8.27
C PRO A 256 6.61 19.15 -7.65
N ASP A 257 6.77 19.10 -6.32
CA ASP A 257 7.51 20.10 -5.54
C ASP A 257 8.84 19.55 -4.98
N GLY A 258 9.07 18.24 -5.06
CA GLY A 258 10.22 17.58 -4.44
C GLY A 258 10.08 16.06 -4.30
N LEU A 259 10.78 15.48 -3.33
CA LEU A 259 10.75 14.05 -2.98
C LEU A 259 9.85 13.80 -1.77
N GLN A 260 9.07 12.72 -1.80
CA GLN A 260 8.31 12.18 -0.67
C GLN A 260 8.90 10.82 -0.27
N PHE A 261 9.38 10.67 0.96
CA PHE A 261 9.91 9.39 1.44
C PHE A 261 8.76 8.42 1.75
N HIS A 262 8.95 7.12 1.49
CA HIS A 262 8.01 6.05 1.86
C HIS A 262 7.86 5.94 3.39
N LYS A 263 8.97 6.15 4.11
CA LYS A 263 9.04 6.24 5.57
C LYS A 263 9.97 7.39 5.93
N GLU A 264 9.65 8.11 7.01
CA GLU A 264 10.48 9.19 7.52
C GLU A 264 11.91 8.74 7.87
N TYR A 265 12.88 9.64 7.64
CA TYR A 265 14.26 9.54 8.11
C TYR A 265 14.47 10.63 9.16
N ASN A 266 14.73 10.26 10.42
CA ASN A 266 14.92 11.20 11.54
C ASN A 266 13.81 12.27 11.65
N GLY A 267 12.54 11.90 11.39
CA GLY A 267 11.39 12.81 11.40
C GLY A 267 11.20 13.65 10.12
N VAL A 268 12.11 13.55 9.14
CA VAL A 268 11.93 14.15 7.81
C VAL A 268 11.20 13.18 6.89
N SER A 269 10.07 13.59 6.33
CA SER A 269 9.27 12.80 5.39
C SER A 269 9.32 13.31 3.94
N THR A 270 9.83 14.54 3.70
CA THR A 270 9.87 15.15 2.37
C THR A 270 11.04 16.13 2.22
N LEU A 271 11.51 16.25 0.98
CA LEU A 271 12.56 17.18 0.54
C LEU A 271 12.04 18.01 -0.63
N LEU A 272 11.79 19.30 -0.41
CA LEU A 272 11.30 20.25 -1.41
C LEU A 272 12.46 20.81 -2.23
N TRP A 273 12.35 20.77 -3.55
CA TRP A 273 13.37 21.32 -4.44
C TRP A 273 13.32 22.85 -4.49
N GLN A 274 14.48 23.50 -4.42
CA GLN A 274 14.62 24.94 -4.61
C GLN A 274 15.52 25.24 -5.81
N ASP A 275 14.92 25.80 -6.87
CA ASP A 275 15.67 26.18 -8.09
C ASP A 275 16.63 27.36 -7.88
N ALA A 276 16.41 28.19 -6.86
CA ALA A 276 17.16 29.42 -6.60
C ALA A 276 18.60 29.17 -6.09
N ASP A 277 18.81 28.15 -5.25
CA ASP A 277 20.14 27.74 -4.76
C ASP A 277 20.47 26.26 -5.07
N LYS A 278 19.68 25.63 -5.95
CA LYS A 278 19.83 24.24 -6.43
C LYS A 278 20.00 23.25 -5.28
N SER A 279 19.01 23.22 -4.40
CA SER A 279 19.02 22.44 -3.16
C SER A 279 17.74 21.62 -2.96
N TYR A 280 17.85 20.55 -2.17
CA TYR A 280 16.72 19.79 -1.62
C TYR A 280 16.56 20.14 -0.13
N ASN A 281 15.44 20.76 0.25
CA ASN A 281 15.24 21.37 1.55
C ASN A 281 14.12 20.71 2.35
N THR A 282 14.30 20.55 3.66
CA THR A 282 13.22 20.12 4.55
C THR A 282 12.25 21.29 4.77
N PRO A 283 10.96 21.03 5.11
CA PRO A 283 10.04 22.07 5.54
C PRO A 283 10.50 22.87 6.78
N ALA A 284 11.51 22.39 7.50
CA ALA A 284 12.14 23.07 8.64
C ALA A 284 13.33 23.97 8.24
N GLY A 285 13.68 24.05 6.95
CA GLY A 285 14.78 24.89 6.45
C GLY A 285 16.17 24.27 6.53
N GLU A 286 16.30 22.98 6.87
CA GLU A 286 17.54 22.24 6.62
C GLU A 286 17.69 21.99 5.12
N LYS A 287 18.93 21.88 4.63
CA LYS A 287 19.22 21.72 3.21
C LYS A 287 20.28 20.69 2.87
N LEU A 288 20.11 20.10 1.69
CA LEU A 288 21.08 19.26 0.99
C LEU A 288 21.44 19.94 -0.33
N THR A 289 22.70 20.36 -0.46
CA THR A 289 23.27 20.98 -1.67
C THR A 289 24.24 20.03 -2.35
N ALA A 290 24.53 20.25 -3.63
CA ALA A 290 25.54 19.47 -4.36
C ALA A 290 26.89 19.39 -3.62
N ARG A 291 27.48 18.20 -3.59
CA ARG A 291 28.86 17.94 -3.19
C ARG A 291 29.68 17.66 -4.45
N THR A 292 30.80 18.35 -4.65
CA THR A 292 31.79 17.97 -5.67
C THR A 292 32.46 16.66 -5.28
N ASP A 293 32.81 15.85 -6.28
CA ASP A 293 33.65 14.68 -6.05
C ASP A 293 35.00 15.10 -5.43
N PRO A 294 35.40 14.57 -4.25
CA PRO A 294 36.66 14.93 -3.60
C PRO A 294 37.90 14.41 -4.34
N ASP A 295 37.75 13.40 -5.20
CA ASP A 295 38.84 12.76 -5.94
C ASP A 295 38.92 13.30 -7.40
N TYR A 296 37.91 14.05 -7.87
CA TYR A 296 37.88 14.66 -9.21
C TYR A 296 38.64 15.99 -9.27
N ALA A 297 39.96 15.91 -9.48
CA ALA A 297 40.88 17.06 -9.47
C ALA A 297 41.02 17.85 -10.81
N GLY A 298 39.97 17.87 -11.65
CA GLY A 298 39.87 18.72 -12.85
C GLY A 298 40.13 18.02 -14.19
#